data_AF-A0A2S0M0U5-F1
#
_entry.id   AF-A0A2S0M0U5-F1
#
_cell.length_a   1.000
_cell.length_b   1.000
_cell.length_c   1.000
_cell.angle_alpha   90.00
_cell.angle_beta   90.00
_cell.angle_gamma   90.00
#
_symmetry.space_group_name_H-M   'P 1'
#
loop_
_entity.id
_entity.type
_entity.pdbx_description
1 polymer ?
#
loop_
_entity_poly.entity_id
_entity_poly.type
_entity_poly.pdbx_seq_one_letter_code
_entity_poly.pdbx_strand_id
1 'polypeptide(L)'
;MNTPRTPYTEPIRSRWIDRSTGVGFGFLEAPLNKAIAQLATDHSEHLREALVLALFPQLDPADWPGGRTPVVEESGNGADFTAVDYSPAGERTELARTEHKPGKTPPQWNHGITVQQLLDCDAVEVTAEQAAHMRRYQDILDKRWINADEFDEVGGYDCNGLKKRKGVADEYEPVRPQVIKYLLHPSPMKVLQVIADRSTDINELYAVPDVWYRLKADRFPICTTADVLNRLAQHVDLEQLSPAETTALMRVTDALWLTADKAITDTCTPQVRDIVSDAAWHRGYNWDDGDWVRWGEPGDHAA
;
A
#
# COMPACT_ATOMS: atom_id res chain seq x y z
N MET A 1 -13.90 6.23 -34.59
CA MET A 1 -13.95 4.98 -33.81
C MET A 1 -14.64 5.31 -32.50
N ASN A 2 -15.57 4.48 -32.02
CA ASN A 2 -16.19 4.70 -30.71
C ASN A 2 -15.17 4.37 -29.62
N THR A 3 -14.98 5.27 -28.65
CA THR A 3 -14.09 5.03 -27.51
C THR A 3 -14.62 3.85 -26.68
N PRO A 4 -13.79 2.88 -26.28
CA PRO A 4 -14.22 1.75 -25.45
C PRO A 4 -14.81 2.21 -24.11
N ARG A 5 -15.88 1.55 -23.66
CA ARG A 5 -16.53 1.77 -22.36
C ARG A 5 -16.07 0.73 -21.34
N THR A 6 -16.08 1.07 -20.06
CA THR A 6 -15.82 0.11 -18.97
C THR A 6 -16.88 -1.00 -18.96
N PRO A 7 -16.50 -2.24 -18.58
CA PRO A 7 -17.43 -3.36 -18.46
C PRO A 7 -18.27 -3.29 -17.16
N TYR A 8 -17.97 -2.36 -16.26
CA TYR A 8 -18.67 -2.12 -15.01
C TYR A 8 -19.36 -0.75 -15.00
N THR A 9 -20.46 -0.66 -14.26
CA THR A 9 -21.24 0.59 -14.08
C THR A 9 -20.81 1.41 -12.88
N GLU A 10 -20.12 0.79 -11.91
CA GLU A 10 -19.70 1.41 -10.66
C GLU A 10 -18.17 1.29 -10.51
N PRO A 11 -17.38 2.27 -11.01
CA PRO A 11 -15.94 2.31 -10.79
C PRO A 11 -15.60 2.36 -9.29
N ILE A 12 -14.36 1.99 -8.92
CA ILE A 12 -13.86 2.29 -7.58
C ILE A 12 -13.86 3.80 -7.37
N ARG A 13 -14.33 4.22 -6.19
CA ARG A 13 -14.40 5.64 -5.84
C ARG A 13 -13.04 6.30 -6.03
N SER A 14 -13.02 7.30 -6.89
CA SER A 14 -11.83 7.99 -7.32
C SER A 14 -12.00 9.51 -7.27
N ARG A 15 -10.96 10.27 -7.65
CA ARG A 15 -11.04 11.73 -7.70
C ARG A 15 -11.81 12.19 -8.93
N TRP A 16 -11.63 11.49 -10.05
CA TRP A 16 -12.16 11.86 -11.35
C TRP A 16 -12.77 10.65 -12.06
N ILE A 17 -13.78 10.88 -12.88
CA ILE A 17 -14.37 9.88 -13.79
C ILE A 17 -14.34 10.45 -15.20
N ASP A 18 -13.93 9.66 -16.19
CA ASP A 18 -14.02 10.06 -17.60
C ASP A 18 -15.44 9.81 -18.13
N ARG A 19 -16.10 10.84 -18.67
CA ARG A 19 -17.49 10.75 -19.16
C ARG A 19 -17.68 9.82 -20.35
N SER A 20 -16.66 9.69 -21.19
CA SER A 20 -16.73 8.95 -22.46
C SER A 20 -16.46 7.46 -22.29
N THR A 21 -15.73 7.06 -21.26
CA THR A 21 -15.28 5.69 -21.04
C THR A 21 -15.84 5.09 -19.75
N GLY A 22 -16.10 5.91 -18.72
CA GLY A 22 -16.55 5.47 -17.40
C GLY A 22 -15.43 5.05 -16.44
N VAL A 23 -14.15 5.16 -16.82
CA VAL A 23 -13.03 4.82 -15.93
C VAL A 23 -12.84 5.88 -14.85
N GLY A 24 -12.40 5.44 -13.67
CA GLY A 24 -12.03 6.33 -12.57
C GLY A 24 -10.53 6.58 -12.50
N PHE A 25 -10.11 7.79 -12.15
CA PHE A 25 -8.71 8.19 -12.00
C PHE A 25 -8.42 8.86 -10.65
N GLY A 26 -7.21 8.58 -10.12
CA GLY A 26 -6.78 9.02 -8.81
C GLY A 26 -7.67 8.40 -7.73
N PHE A 27 -7.72 7.07 -7.66
CA PHE A 27 -8.54 6.36 -6.66
C PHE A 27 -8.23 6.83 -5.24
N LEU A 28 -9.18 6.65 -4.34
CA LEU A 28 -8.95 6.80 -2.90
C LEU A 28 -8.52 5.44 -2.33
N GLU A 29 -7.42 5.40 -1.57
CA GLU A 29 -6.80 4.16 -1.06
C GLU A 29 -7.81 3.29 -0.31
N ALA A 30 -8.55 3.85 0.66
CA ALA A 30 -9.53 3.09 1.44
C ALA A 30 -10.61 2.39 0.57
N PRO A 31 -11.27 3.08 -0.39
CA PRO A 31 -12.14 2.40 -1.35
C PRO A 31 -11.50 1.30 -2.19
N LEU A 32 -10.26 1.48 -2.67
CA LEU A 32 -9.55 0.42 -3.40
C LEU A 32 -9.30 -0.78 -2.49
N ASN A 33 -8.83 -0.52 -1.27
CA ASN A 33 -8.48 -1.56 -0.33
C ASN A 33 -9.70 -2.41 0.05
N LYS A 34 -10.81 -1.73 0.30
CA LYS A 34 -12.11 -2.37 0.51
C LYS A 34 -12.55 -3.20 -0.70
N ALA A 35 -12.40 -2.68 -1.92
CA ALA A 35 -12.79 -3.40 -3.12
C ALA A 35 -11.97 -4.68 -3.34
N ILE A 36 -10.66 -4.63 -3.08
CA ILE A 36 -9.78 -5.81 -3.13
C ILE A 36 -10.12 -6.81 -2.04
N ALA A 37 -10.34 -6.36 -0.79
CA ALA A 37 -10.72 -7.24 0.31
C ALA A 37 -12.04 -7.96 0.03
N GLN A 38 -13.04 -7.24 -0.49
CA GLN A 38 -14.30 -7.83 -0.95
C GLN A 38 -14.07 -8.82 -2.09
N LEU A 39 -13.25 -8.46 -3.08
CA LEU A 39 -12.93 -9.34 -4.22
C LEU A 39 -12.30 -10.66 -3.77
N ALA A 40 -11.43 -10.60 -2.76
CA ALA A 40 -10.78 -11.78 -2.19
C ALA A 40 -11.66 -12.55 -1.19
N THR A 41 -12.76 -11.98 -0.70
CA THR A 41 -13.62 -12.61 0.32
C THR A 41 -14.87 -13.24 -0.29
N ASP A 42 -15.54 -12.53 -1.20
CA ASP A 42 -16.90 -12.84 -1.65
C ASP A 42 -16.95 -13.73 -2.90
N HIS A 43 -15.79 -14.09 -3.46
CA HIS A 43 -15.67 -14.74 -4.76
C HIS A 43 -15.01 -16.12 -4.68
N SER A 44 -14.82 -16.77 -5.83
CA SER A 44 -14.22 -18.10 -5.92
C SER A 44 -12.86 -18.19 -5.24
N GLU A 45 -12.55 -19.39 -4.73
CA GLU A 45 -11.26 -19.69 -4.14
C GLU A 45 -10.11 -19.41 -5.11
N HIS A 46 -10.30 -19.69 -6.40
CA HIS A 46 -9.32 -19.41 -7.45
C HIS A 46 -8.94 -17.93 -7.55
N LEU A 47 -9.93 -17.04 -7.57
CA LEU A 47 -9.68 -15.59 -7.62
C LEU A 47 -9.02 -15.10 -6.33
N ARG A 48 -9.47 -15.61 -5.18
CA ARG A 48 -8.85 -15.30 -3.89
C ARG A 48 -7.39 -15.73 -3.84
N GLU A 49 -7.07 -16.92 -4.33
CA GLU A 49 -5.71 -17.45 -4.38
C GLU A 49 -4.81 -16.55 -5.24
N ALA A 50 -5.27 -16.19 -6.45
CA ALA A 50 -4.54 -15.29 -7.34
C ALA A 50 -4.29 -13.92 -6.69
N LEU A 51 -5.27 -13.37 -5.96
CA LEU A 51 -5.13 -12.10 -5.22
C LEU A 51 -4.12 -12.21 -4.08
N VAL A 52 -4.17 -13.28 -3.29
CA VAL A 52 -3.21 -13.50 -2.19
C VAL A 52 -1.79 -13.61 -2.74
N LEU A 53 -1.58 -14.41 -3.78
CA LEU A 53 -0.26 -14.60 -4.39
C LEU A 53 0.29 -13.32 -5.02
N ALA A 54 -0.58 -12.46 -5.57
CA ALA A 54 -0.16 -11.20 -6.15
C ALA A 54 0.21 -10.14 -5.10
N LEU A 55 -0.59 -10.04 -4.02
CA LEU A 55 -0.44 -9.01 -2.98
C LEU A 55 0.57 -9.40 -1.89
N PHE A 56 0.78 -10.69 -1.66
CA PHE A 56 1.65 -11.25 -0.64
C PHE A 56 2.59 -12.33 -1.21
N PRO A 57 3.44 -12.02 -2.21
CA PRO A 57 4.34 -12.98 -2.84
C PRO A 57 5.34 -13.66 -1.89
N GLN A 58 5.55 -13.11 -0.69
CA GLN A 58 6.39 -13.73 0.34
C GLN A 58 5.65 -14.75 1.23
N LEU A 59 4.32 -14.82 1.14
CA LEU A 59 3.51 -15.78 1.87
C LEU A 59 3.34 -17.06 1.03
N ASP A 60 4.29 -17.98 1.16
CA ASP A 60 4.31 -19.25 0.42
C ASP A 60 3.03 -20.06 0.71
N PRO A 61 2.34 -20.63 -0.31
CA PRO A 61 1.26 -21.58 -0.11
C PRO A 61 1.55 -22.73 0.86
N ALA A 62 2.81 -23.18 0.95
CA ALA A 62 3.22 -24.20 1.89
C ALA A 62 3.08 -23.77 3.37
N ASP A 63 3.08 -22.46 3.63
CA ASP A 63 2.93 -21.88 4.96
C ASP A 63 1.48 -21.56 5.31
N TRP A 64 0.52 -21.80 4.41
CA TRP A 64 -0.89 -21.50 4.64
C TRP A 64 -1.51 -22.46 5.66
N PRO A 65 -2.10 -21.95 6.77
CA PRO A 65 -2.63 -22.81 7.82
C PRO A 65 -3.67 -23.82 7.33
N GLY A 66 -3.35 -25.11 7.47
CA GLY A 66 -4.24 -26.19 7.02
C GLY A 66 -4.45 -26.24 5.50
N GLY A 67 -3.55 -25.66 4.70
CA GLY A 67 -3.60 -25.67 3.24
C GLY A 67 -4.76 -24.86 2.65
N ARG A 68 -5.35 -23.94 3.44
CA ARG A 68 -6.46 -23.10 3.01
C ARG A 68 -5.97 -21.75 2.53
N THR A 69 -6.55 -21.25 1.45
CA THR A 69 -6.26 -19.91 0.96
C THR A 69 -6.63 -18.85 2.01
N PRO A 70 -5.71 -17.96 2.40
CA PRO A 70 -5.99 -16.85 3.30
C PRO A 70 -7.07 -15.91 2.76
N VAL A 71 -7.75 -15.22 3.66
CA VAL A 71 -8.67 -14.11 3.31
C VAL A 71 -7.87 -12.81 3.31
N VAL A 72 -8.27 -11.85 2.47
CA VAL A 72 -7.71 -10.50 2.48
C VAL A 72 -8.68 -9.54 3.16
N GLU A 73 -8.20 -8.84 4.18
CA GLU A 73 -8.95 -7.82 4.92
C GLU A 73 -8.31 -6.43 4.73
N GLU A 74 -9.13 -5.37 4.83
CA GLU A 74 -8.61 -4.01 5.01
C GLU A 74 -8.21 -3.77 6.47
N SER A 75 -7.10 -3.06 6.71
CA SER A 75 -6.86 -2.49 8.04
C SER A 75 -7.77 -1.27 8.18
N GLY A 76 -8.46 -1.09 9.32
CA GLY A 76 -9.46 -0.01 9.53
C GLY A 76 -8.97 1.44 9.34
N ASN A 77 -7.72 1.65 8.92
CA ASN A 77 -7.12 2.92 8.50
C ASN A 77 -6.94 3.05 6.97
N GLY A 78 -7.41 2.08 6.18
CA GLY A 78 -7.65 2.21 4.73
C GLY A 78 -6.43 2.22 3.82
N ALA A 79 -5.21 2.14 4.34
CA ALA A 79 -3.97 2.13 3.55
C ALA A 79 -3.32 0.73 3.44
N ASP A 80 -3.71 -0.23 4.29
CA ASP A 80 -3.11 -1.56 4.32
C ASP A 80 -4.08 -2.68 3.95
N PHE A 81 -3.51 -3.74 3.40
CA PHE A 81 -4.12 -5.07 3.23
C PHE A 81 -3.54 -6.03 4.25
N THR A 82 -4.36 -6.97 4.69
CA THR A 82 -3.96 -7.98 5.65
C THR A 82 -4.38 -9.36 5.15
N ALA A 83 -3.44 -10.28 4.99
CA ALA A 83 -3.75 -11.69 4.79
C ALA A 83 -4.04 -12.33 6.16
N VAL A 84 -5.20 -12.97 6.29
CA VAL A 84 -5.64 -13.60 7.55
C VAL A 84 -6.08 -15.04 7.33
N ASP A 85 -5.79 -15.89 8.31
CA ASP A 85 -6.45 -17.18 8.46
C ASP A 85 -7.51 -17.09 9.57
N TYR A 86 -8.60 -17.80 9.36
CA TYR A 86 -9.58 -18.09 10.39
C TYR A 86 -9.52 -19.58 10.69
N SER A 87 -9.15 -19.91 11.93
CA SER A 87 -9.17 -21.30 12.37
C SER A 87 -10.61 -21.85 12.28
N PRO A 88 -10.80 -23.19 12.25
CA PRO A 88 -12.15 -23.78 12.31
C PRO A 88 -12.96 -23.34 13.55
N ALA A 89 -12.29 -22.90 14.61
CA ALA A 89 -12.91 -22.35 15.82
C ALA A 89 -13.27 -20.85 15.71
N GLY A 90 -12.91 -20.20 14.59
CA GLY A 90 -13.13 -18.78 14.34
C GLY A 90 -12.02 -17.86 14.85
N GLU A 91 -10.88 -18.40 15.29
CA GLU A 91 -9.76 -17.57 15.76
C GLU A 91 -9.04 -16.93 14.57
N ARG A 92 -8.94 -15.60 14.59
CA ARG A 92 -8.28 -14.81 13.55
C ARG A 92 -6.77 -14.77 13.79
N THR A 93 -6.01 -15.19 12.80
CA THR A 93 -4.54 -15.06 12.79
C THR A 93 -4.10 -14.23 11.59
N GLU A 94 -3.34 -13.17 11.86
CA GLU A 94 -2.73 -12.35 10.82
C GLU A 94 -1.46 -13.03 10.30
N LEU A 95 -1.38 -13.26 8.99
CA LEU A 95 -0.27 -13.97 8.34
C LEU A 95 0.72 -13.01 7.69
N ALA A 96 0.21 -12.01 6.97
CA ALA A 96 1.00 -11.02 6.26
C ALA A 96 0.26 -9.68 6.18
N ARG A 97 1.03 -8.60 6.02
CA ARG A 97 0.51 -7.25 5.82
C ARG A 97 1.21 -6.58 4.65
N THR A 98 0.45 -5.82 3.88
CA THR A 98 0.99 -5.02 2.77
C THR A 98 0.48 -3.59 2.89
N GLU A 99 1.40 -2.62 2.91
CA GLU A 99 1.07 -1.20 2.84
C GLU A 99 1.15 -0.72 1.39
N HIS A 100 0.16 0.03 0.92
CA HIS A 100 0.17 0.61 -0.43
C HIS A 100 0.57 2.10 -0.38
N LYS A 101 1.59 2.46 -1.17
CA LYS A 101 2.13 3.81 -1.33
C LYS A 101 2.04 4.25 -2.80
N PRO A 102 0.84 4.58 -3.31
CA PRO A 102 0.69 5.06 -4.68
C PRO A 102 1.39 6.43 -4.86
N GLY A 103 2.09 6.61 -5.99
CA GLY A 103 2.70 7.87 -6.43
C GLY A 103 3.28 8.80 -5.33
N LYS A 104 2.88 10.08 -5.36
CA LYS A 104 3.36 11.15 -4.45
C LYS A 104 2.81 11.07 -3.01
N THR A 105 2.38 9.89 -2.54
CA THR A 105 1.92 9.72 -1.16
C THR A 105 3.08 10.02 -0.20
N PRO A 106 2.91 10.95 0.77
CA PRO A 106 3.97 11.29 1.70
C PRO A 106 4.32 10.09 2.59
N PRO A 107 5.57 10.03 3.10
CA PRO A 107 5.93 9.12 4.16
C PRO A 107 4.90 9.17 5.30
N GLN A 108 4.41 8.01 5.72
CA GLN A 108 3.55 7.92 6.90
C GLN A 108 4.43 7.61 8.10
N TRP A 109 4.24 8.41 9.14
CA TRP A 109 4.96 8.33 10.39
C TRP A 109 3.97 8.04 11.54
N ASN A 110 4.42 7.26 12.51
CA ASN A 110 3.70 6.88 13.72
C ASN A 110 4.43 7.40 14.96
N HIS A 111 3.68 7.64 16.02
CA HIS A 111 4.22 8.02 17.33
C HIS A 111 4.54 6.79 18.20
N GLY A 112 5.32 7.02 19.28
CA GLY A 112 5.42 6.12 20.43
C GLY A 112 6.35 4.91 20.24
N ILE A 113 7.64 5.18 19.99
CA ILE A 113 8.71 4.19 20.04
C ILE A 113 9.77 4.66 21.03
N THR A 114 10.33 3.74 21.84
CA THR A 114 11.53 4.05 22.63
C THR A 114 12.80 3.73 21.83
N VAL A 115 13.90 4.37 22.17
CA VAL A 115 15.25 4.07 21.69
C VAL A 115 15.54 2.58 21.84
N GLN A 116 15.20 1.98 22.99
CA GLN A 116 15.42 0.56 23.23
C GLN A 116 14.62 -0.32 22.26
N GLN A 117 13.34 -0.01 22.03
CA GLN A 117 12.53 -0.74 21.05
C GLN A 117 13.08 -0.65 19.63
N LEU A 118 13.66 0.49 19.24
CA LEU A 118 14.30 0.64 17.94
C LEU A 118 15.59 -0.17 17.84
N LEU A 119 16.43 -0.13 18.88
CA LEU A 119 17.69 -0.88 18.95
C LEU A 119 17.47 -2.41 18.97
N ASP A 120 16.37 -2.86 19.56
CA ASP A 120 15.98 -4.28 19.61
C ASP A 120 15.24 -4.74 18.35
N CYS A 121 14.90 -3.81 17.44
CA CYS A 121 14.17 -4.13 16.22
C CYS A 121 15.09 -4.75 15.16
N ASP A 122 14.82 -6.00 14.80
CA ASP A 122 15.62 -6.75 13.82
C ASP A 122 15.57 -6.16 12.41
N ALA A 123 14.57 -5.33 12.10
CA ALA A 123 14.40 -4.65 10.83
C ALA A 123 15.08 -3.29 10.72
N VAL A 124 15.80 -2.90 11.78
CA VAL A 124 16.57 -1.68 11.85
C VAL A 124 18.06 -2.03 11.88
N GLU A 125 18.85 -1.28 11.14
CA GLU A 125 20.31 -1.32 11.17
C GLU A 125 20.83 -0.07 11.88
N VAL A 126 21.64 -0.30 12.92
CA VAL A 126 22.24 0.75 13.73
C VAL A 126 23.70 0.39 13.96
N THR A 127 24.62 1.28 13.58
CA THR A 127 26.05 1.16 13.90
C THR A 127 26.29 1.34 15.41
N ALA A 128 27.42 0.86 15.93
CA ALA A 128 27.77 1.04 17.33
C ALA A 128 27.80 2.53 17.75
N GLU A 129 28.25 3.40 16.85
CA GLU A 129 28.31 4.85 17.05
C GLU A 129 26.90 5.47 17.10
N GLN A 130 26.02 5.11 16.15
CA GLN A 130 24.63 5.54 16.16
C GLN A 130 23.90 5.07 17.42
N ALA A 131 24.11 3.82 17.84
CA ALA A 131 23.50 3.29 19.05
C ALA A 131 24.00 4.02 20.31
N ALA A 132 25.30 4.34 20.37
CA ALA A 132 25.84 5.16 21.46
C ALA A 132 25.29 6.59 21.44
N HIS A 133 25.12 7.17 20.25
CA HIS A 133 24.55 8.50 20.05
C HIS A 133 23.08 8.57 20.51
N MET A 134 22.25 7.62 20.09
CA MET A 134 20.86 7.50 20.56
C MET A 134 20.77 7.34 22.07
N ARG A 135 21.62 6.50 22.67
CA ARG A 135 21.63 6.28 24.13
C ARG A 135 21.98 7.55 24.92
N ARG A 136 22.83 8.41 24.38
CA ARG A 136 23.20 9.70 25.02
C ARG A 136 21.98 10.61 25.22
N TYR A 137 21.01 10.55 24.31
CA TYR A 137 19.80 11.37 24.32
C TYR A 137 18.55 10.56 24.66
N GLN A 138 18.71 9.37 25.23
CA GLN A 138 17.60 8.47 25.49
C GLN A 138 16.55 9.10 26.41
N ASP A 139 16.98 9.86 27.40
CA ASP A 139 16.09 10.56 28.33
C ASP A 139 15.19 11.59 27.63
N ILE A 140 15.58 12.09 26.45
CA ILE A 140 14.79 12.98 25.57
C ILE A 140 14.00 12.16 24.53
N LEU A 141 14.66 11.25 23.81
CA LEU A 141 14.06 10.47 22.71
C LEU A 141 12.99 9.47 23.17
N ASP A 142 13.02 9.04 24.43
CA ASP A 142 11.98 8.18 25.03
C ASP A 142 10.81 8.98 25.62
N LYS A 143 10.87 10.32 25.61
CA LYS A 143 9.75 11.15 26.08
C LYS A 143 8.61 11.07 25.09
N ARG A 144 7.39 11.11 25.64
CA ARG A 144 6.19 11.26 24.82
C ARG A 144 6.14 12.62 24.13
N TRP A 145 6.54 13.67 24.83
CA TRP A 145 6.52 15.05 24.35
C TRP A 145 7.88 15.70 24.64
N ILE A 146 8.47 16.38 23.66
CA ILE A 146 9.69 17.16 23.83
C ILE A 146 9.44 18.64 23.50
N ASN A 147 10.23 19.53 24.10
CA ASN A 147 10.18 20.97 23.82
C ASN A 147 11.19 21.37 22.73
N ALA A 148 11.17 22.64 22.32
CA ALA A 148 12.04 23.16 21.26
C ALA A 148 13.54 23.08 21.60
N ASP A 149 13.93 23.36 22.85
CA ASP A 149 15.33 23.31 23.29
C ASP A 149 15.85 21.85 23.28
N GLU A 150 15.02 20.91 23.74
CA GLU A 150 15.32 19.47 23.72
C GLU A 150 15.43 18.93 22.28
N PHE A 151 14.60 19.45 21.37
CA PHE A 151 14.66 19.12 19.95
C PHE A 151 15.95 19.63 19.29
N ASP A 152 16.33 20.86 19.58
CA ASP A 152 17.59 21.44 19.09
C ASP A 152 18.81 20.70 19.67
N GLU A 153 18.74 20.25 20.93
CA GLU A 153 19.80 19.49 21.61
C GLU A 153 20.11 18.15 20.92
N VAL A 154 19.09 17.43 20.46
CA VAL A 154 19.28 16.18 19.69
C VAL A 154 19.66 16.43 18.23
N GLY A 155 20.05 17.66 17.88
CA GLY A 155 20.48 18.01 16.54
C GLY A 155 19.33 18.12 15.55
N GLY A 156 18.11 18.41 16.03
CA GLY A 156 17.03 19.00 15.26
C GLY A 156 16.85 18.42 13.86
N TYR A 157 16.91 17.10 13.72
CA TYR A 157 16.26 16.51 12.57
C TYR A 157 14.76 16.76 12.78
N ASP A 158 14.27 17.87 12.22
CA ASP A 158 12.94 17.79 11.59
C ASP A 158 13.07 16.54 10.74
N CYS A 159 12.07 15.69 10.77
CA CYS A 159 12.09 14.32 10.27
C CYS A 159 12.26 14.26 8.73
N ASN A 160 13.05 15.18 8.14
CA ASN A 160 12.81 15.90 6.91
C ASN A 160 13.75 17.14 6.76
N GLY A 161 14.71 17.08 5.84
CA GLY A 161 14.97 18.24 4.96
C GLY A 161 13.74 18.64 4.10
N LEU A 162 12.52 18.33 4.56
CA LEU A 162 11.26 18.29 3.84
C LEU A 162 10.14 18.84 4.74
N LYS A 163 10.16 20.15 4.99
CA LYS A 163 9.00 20.97 5.41
C LYS A 163 8.01 20.34 6.43
N LYS A 164 7.97 20.93 7.65
CA LYS A 164 6.76 21.13 8.49
C LYS A 164 5.47 20.53 7.92
N ARG A 165 5.00 19.39 8.46
CA ARG A 165 3.56 19.06 8.42
C ARG A 165 3.05 18.43 9.71
N LYS A 166 2.15 19.20 10.33
CA LYS A 166 1.09 18.86 11.29
C LYS A 166 1.48 17.96 12.47
N GLY A 167 2.58 18.27 13.14
CA GLY A 167 2.48 18.36 14.59
C GLY A 167 1.46 19.45 14.92
N VAL A 168 0.53 19.15 15.82
CA VAL A 168 -0.34 20.18 16.42
C VAL A 168 0.57 21.30 16.96
N ALA A 169 0.10 22.55 16.99
CA ALA A 169 0.89 23.60 17.63
C ALA A 169 1.25 23.14 19.06
N ASP A 170 2.53 23.25 19.43
CA ASP A 170 3.11 22.83 20.72
C ASP A 170 3.27 21.31 20.95
N GLU A 171 3.25 20.50 19.88
CA GLU A 171 3.42 19.04 19.95
C GLU A 171 4.60 18.55 19.08
N TYR A 172 5.73 18.26 19.73
CA TYR A 172 6.89 17.58 19.14
C TYR A 172 7.03 16.21 19.81
N GLU A 173 6.41 15.17 19.26
CA GLU A 173 6.60 13.79 19.72
C GLU A 173 7.64 13.10 18.81
N PRO A 174 8.51 12.20 19.33
CA PRO A 174 9.37 11.37 18.48
C PRO A 174 8.52 10.45 17.59
N VAL A 175 8.89 10.37 16.31
CA VAL A 175 8.16 9.61 15.28
C VAL A 175 9.00 8.48 14.67
N ARG A 176 8.34 7.45 14.16
CA ARG A 176 8.91 6.33 13.40
C ARG A 176 8.16 6.12 12.08
N PRO A 177 8.78 5.54 11.04
CA PRO A 177 8.06 5.09 9.87
C PRO A 177 6.91 4.16 10.26
N GLN A 178 5.77 4.31 9.60
CA GLN A 178 4.56 3.52 9.85
C GLN A 178 4.87 2.01 9.89
N VAL A 179 5.70 1.54 8.95
CA VAL A 179 6.11 0.14 8.80
C VAL A 179 6.75 -0.48 10.04
N ILE A 180 7.48 0.30 10.86
CA ILE A 180 8.08 -0.21 12.09
C ILE A 180 7.01 -0.61 13.11
N LYS A 181 5.84 0.06 13.12
CA LYS A 181 4.73 -0.27 14.03
C LYS A 181 4.23 -1.70 13.82
N TYR A 182 4.27 -2.23 12.60
CA TYR A 182 3.77 -3.56 12.29
C TYR A 182 4.65 -4.66 12.91
N LEU A 183 5.95 -4.44 12.99
CA LEU A 183 6.88 -5.39 13.60
C LEU A 183 6.92 -5.29 15.13
N LEU A 184 6.65 -4.11 15.68
CA LEU A 184 6.62 -3.87 17.13
C LEU A 184 5.26 -4.09 17.79
N HIS A 185 4.27 -4.61 17.05
CA HIS A 185 2.98 -4.98 17.61
C HIS A 185 3.13 -6.20 18.55
N PRO A 186 2.30 -6.35 19.61
CA PRO A 186 2.37 -7.48 20.54
C PRO A 186 2.39 -8.87 19.90
N SER A 187 1.82 -8.98 18.70
CA SER A 187 1.98 -10.10 17.79
C SER A 187 2.86 -9.63 16.63
N PRO A 188 4.20 -9.79 16.71
CA PRO A 188 5.11 -9.27 15.70
C PRO A 188 4.81 -9.92 14.34
N MET A 189 4.66 -9.08 13.32
CA MET A 189 4.35 -9.54 11.97
C MET A 189 5.54 -10.27 11.35
N LYS A 190 5.29 -11.46 10.80
CA LYS A 190 6.31 -12.27 10.14
C LYS A 190 6.66 -11.76 8.74
N VAL A 191 5.65 -11.30 8.00
CA VAL A 191 5.76 -10.85 6.61
C VAL A 191 5.13 -9.47 6.47
N LEU A 192 5.92 -8.53 5.96
CA LEU A 192 5.50 -7.16 5.67
C LEU A 192 6.03 -6.75 4.30
N GLN A 193 5.16 -6.24 3.45
CA GLN A 193 5.52 -5.72 2.13
C GLN A 193 5.04 -4.29 1.93
N VAL A 194 5.70 -3.58 1.02
CA VAL A 194 5.23 -2.28 0.55
C VAL A 194 5.01 -2.33 -0.96
N ILE A 195 3.81 -1.96 -1.40
CA ILE A 195 3.55 -1.69 -2.82
C ILE A 195 3.84 -0.20 -3.04
N ALA A 196 4.79 0.14 -3.90
CA ALA A 196 5.12 1.53 -4.21
C ALA A 196 5.28 1.75 -5.72
N ASP A 197 4.63 2.78 -6.24
CA ASP A 197 4.68 3.13 -7.67
C ASP A 197 5.83 4.08 -8.01
N ARG A 198 6.96 3.90 -7.33
CA ARG A 198 8.18 4.68 -7.52
C ARG A 198 9.39 3.77 -7.34
N SER A 199 10.35 3.90 -8.24
CA SER A 199 11.64 3.21 -8.15
C SER A 199 12.50 3.86 -7.07
N THR A 200 12.35 3.43 -5.82
CA THR A 200 13.03 4.00 -4.65
C THR A 200 13.30 2.89 -3.63
N ASP A 201 14.32 3.04 -2.80
CA ASP A 201 14.54 2.11 -1.69
C ASP A 201 13.64 2.43 -0.48
N ILE A 202 13.56 1.53 0.49
CA ILE A 202 12.68 1.69 1.66
C ILE A 202 13.05 2.91 2.53
N ASN A 203 14.33 3.26 2.62
CA ASN A 203 14.79 4.41 3.40
C ASN A 203 14.41 5.71 2.70
N GLU A 204 14.54 5.77 1.37
CA GLU A 204 14.07 6.89 0.57
C GLU A 204 12.54 7.02 0.59
N LEU A 205 11.82 5.88 0.51
CA LEU A 205 10.36 5.82 0.54
C LEU A 205 9.79 6.46 1.80
N TYR A 206 10.43 6.20 2.94
CA TYR A 206 10.05 6.74 4.25
C TYR A 206 10.90 7.94 4.68
N ALA A 207 11.80 8.46 3.83
CA ALA A 207 12.72 9.56 4.15
C ALA A 207 13.50 9.36 5.47
N VAL A 208 13.98 8.15 5.73
CA VAL A 208 14.72 7.81 6.95
C VAL A 208 16.11 8.46 6.90
N PRO A 209 16.46 9.30 7.89
CA PRO A 209 17.78 9.93 7.95
C PRO A 209 18.85 8.89 8.29
N ASP A 210 19.88 8.81 7.45
CA ASP A 210 21.04 7.94 7.59
C ASP A 210 21.81 8.14 8.90
N VAL A 211 21.59 9.27 9.59
CA VAL A 211 22.29 9.63 10.82
C VAL A 211 21.81 8.87 12.06
N TRP A 212 20.55 8.39 12.09
CA TRP A 212 20.02 7.71 13.28
C TRP A 212 19.93 6.20 13.13
N TYR A 213 19.46 5.73 11.98
CA TYR A 213 19.33 4.31 11.66
C TYR A 213 19.00 4.13 10.19
N ARG A 214 19.01 2.88 9.72
CA ARG A 214 18.46 2.49 8.41
C ARG A 214 17.45 1.38 8.57
N LEU A 215 16.46 1.35 7.69
CA LEU A 215 15.57 0.20 7.50
C LEU A 215 16.27 -0.85 6.62
N LYS A 216 16.21 -2.10 7.04
CA LYS A 216 16.74 -3.22 6.25
C LYS A 216 15.77 -3.57 5.12
N ALA A 217 16.22 -3.48 3.88
CA ALA A 217 15.35 -3.65 2.70
C ALA A 217 14.74 -5.07 2.59
N ASP A 218 15.45 -6.10 3.07
CA ASP A 218 14.97 -7.49 3.10
C ASP A 218 13.79 -7.70 4.06
N ARG A 219 13.64 -6.83 5.07
CA ARG A 219 12.51 -6.84 6.01
C ARG A 219 11.30 -6.04 5.51
N PHE A 220 11.48 -5.24 4.46
CA PHE A 220 10.44 -4.43 3.83
C PHE A 220 10.58 -4.48 2.29
N PRO A 221 10.41 -5.67 1.68
CA PRO A 221 10.39 -5.79 0.22
C PRO A 221 9.44 -4.77 -0.41
N ILE A 222 9.93 -4.08 -1.44
CA ILE A 222 9.12 -3.18 -2.25
C ILE A 222 8.76 -3.92 -3.55
N CYS A 223 7.49 -3.92 -3.91
CA CYS A 223 7.07 -4.21 -5.27
C CYS A 223 6.28 -3.04 -5.84
N THR A 224 6.11 -3.02 -7.15
CA THR A 224 5.36 -1.99 -7.87
C THR A 224 3.93 -2.45 -8.16
N THR A 225 3.03 -1.53 -8.52
CA THR A 225 1.72 -1.92 -9.04
C THR A 225 1.84 -2.81 -10.29
N ALA A 226 2.85 -2.61 -11.14
CA ALA A 226 3.10 -3.48 -12.27
C ALA A 226 3.44 -4.92 -11.84
N ASP A 227 4.20 -5.10 -10.77
CA ASP A 227 4.47 -6.44 -10.22
C ASP A 227 3.18 -7.12 -9.74
N VAL A 228 2.29 -6.37 -9.09
CA VAL A 228 0.98 -6.88 -8.66
C VAL A 228 0.13 -7.27 -9.87
N LEU A 229 0.02 -6.40 -10.87
CA LEU A 229 -0.74 -6.68 -12.10
C LEU A 229 -0.18 -7.88 -12.87
N ASN A 230 1.15 -7.97 -13.00
CA ASN A 230 1.82 -9.09 -13.65
C ASN A 230 1.55 -10.42 -12.93
N ARG A 231 1.65 -10.43 -11.59
CA ARG A 231 1.34 -11.63 -10.80
C ARG A 231 -0.14 -12.00 -10.88
N LEU A 232 -1.04 -11.02 -10.83
CA LEU A 232 -2.48 -11.28 -11.04
C LEU A 232 -2.71 -11.93 -12.41
N ALA A 233 -2.14 -11.36 -13.48
CA ALA A 233 -2.28 -11.90 -14.83
C ALA A 233 -1.66 -13.30 -14.98
N GLN A 234 -0.61 -13.60 -14.21
CA GLN A 234 0.03 -14.91 -14.19
C GLN A 234 -0.79 -15.97 -13.43
N HIS A 235 -1.43 -15.60 -12.33
CA HIS A 235 -2.09 -16.53 -11.43
C HIS A 235 -3.59 -16.68 -11.67
N VAL A 236 -4.23 -15.69 -12.31
CA VAL A 236 -5.65 -15.79 -12.64
C VAL A 236 -5.86 -16.64 -13.89
N ASP A 237 -6.91 -17.46 -13.84
CA ASP A 237 -7.42 -18.18 -15.01
C ASP A 237 -8.79 -17.59 -15.32
N LEU A 238 -8.84 -16.75 -16.35
CA LEU A 238 -10.05 -16.03 -16.73
C LEU A 238 -11.18 -16.97 -17.18
N GLU A 239 -10.86 -18.18 -17.64
CA GLU A 239 -11.88 -19.16 -18.06
C GLU A 239 -12.63 -19.75 -16.84
N GLN A 240 -12.02 -19.70 -15.66
CA GLN A 240 -12.62 -20.16 -14.41
C GLN A 240 -13.44 -19.06 -13.71
N LEU A 241 -13.33 -17.81 -14.15
CA LEU A 241 -14.08 -16.71 -13.56
C LEU A 241 -15.48 -16.59 -14.17
N SER A 242 -16.46 -16.34 -13.31
CA SER A 242 -17.76 -15.88 -13.77
C SER A 242 -17.66 -14.49 -14.42
N PRO A 243 -18.66 -14.09 -15.24
CA PRO A 243 -18.71 -12.73 -15.78
C PRO A 243 -18.70 -11.64 -14.70
N ALA A 244 -19.31 -11.91 -13.55
CA ALA A 244 -19.34 -10.98 -12.42
C ALA A 244 -17.96 -10.83 -11.77
N GLU A 245 -17.24 -11.94 -11.58
CA GLU A 245 -15.86 -11.94 -11.08
C GLU A 245 -14.91 -11.24 -12.03
N THR A 246 -15.01 -11.53 -13.33
CA THR A 246 -14.20 -10.86 -14.36
C THR A 246 -14.42 -9.35 -14.33
N THR A 247 -15.68 -8.92 -14.24
CA THR A 247 -16.05 -7.49 -14.16
C THR A 247 -15.50 -6.85 -12.88
N ALA A 248 -15.60 -7.54 -11.74
CA ALA A 248 -15.11 -7.03 -10.45
C ALA A 248 -13.57 -6.98 -10.39
N LEU A 249 -12.88 -7.96 -10.99
CA LEU A 249 -11.43 -7.97 -11.18
C LEU A 249 -11.00 -6.80 -12.06
N MET A 250 -11.62 -6.64 -13.24
CA MET A 250 -11.34 -5.52 -14.15
C MET A 250 -11.51 -4.17 -13.47
N ARG A 251 -12.52 -4.03 -12.60
CA ARG A 251 -12.72 -2.81 -11.82
C ARG A 251 -11.53 -2.47 -10.91
N VAL A 252 -10.90 -3.48 -10.31
CA VAL A 252 -9.72 -3.31 -9.43
C VAL A 252 -8.46 -3.06 -10.25
N THR A 253 -8.23 -3.85 -11.29
CA THR A 253 -7.03 -3.76 -12.14
C THR A 253 -7.01 -2.46 -12.95
N ASP A 254 -8.16 -1.97 -13.41
CA ASP A 254 -8.29 -0.66 -14.07
C ASP A 254 -7.89 0.49 -13.12
N ALA A 255 -8.30 0.41 -11.86
CA ALA A 255 -7.95 1.42 -10.85
C ALA A 255 -6.44 1.40 -10.56
N LEU A 256 -5.84 0.22 -10.41
CA LEU A 256 -4.40 0.05 -10.25
C LEU A 256 -3.63 0.59 -11.47
N TRP A 257 -4.03 0.21 -12.67
CA TRP A 257 -3.44 0.64 -13.94
C TRP A 257 -3.44 2.17 -14.09
N LEU A 258 -4.54 2.83 -13.74
CA LEU A 258 -4.70 4.27 -13.92
C LEU A 258 -4.03 5.11 -12.84
N THR A 259 -3.58 4.53 -11.72
CA THR A 259 -2.89 5.28 -10.66
C THR A 259 -1.37 5.27 -10.80
N ALA A 260 -0.83 4.19 -11.35
CA ALA A 260 0.61 3.98 -11.40
C ALA A 260 1.25 4.94 -12.42
N ASP A 261 2.46 5.42 -12.10
CA ASP A 261 3.24 6.23 -13.03
C ASP A 261 3.49 5.44 -14.32
N LYS A 262 3.49 6.13 -15.48
CA LYS A 262 3.69 5.47 -16.78
C LYS A 262 4.95 4.59 -16.83
N ALA A 263 6.04 5.04 -16.21
CA ALA A 263 7.29 4.27 -16.16
C ALA A 263 7.13 2.92 -15.43
N ILE A 264 6.16 2.82 -14.53
CA ILE A 264 5.80 1.57 -13.85
C ILE A 264 4.91 0.73 -14.77
N THR A 265 3.85 1.29 -15.36
CA THR A 265 2.96 0.50 -16.24
C THR A 265 3.63 0.03 -17.52
N ASP A 266 4.68 0.71 -18.00
CA ASP A 266 5.52 0.28 -19.12
C ASP A 266 6.29 -1.03 -18.84
N THR A 267 6.37 -1.50 -17.59
CA THR A 267 6.97 -2.80 -17.22
C THR A 267 5.94 -3.93 -17.12
N CYS A 268 4.66 -3.65 -17.36
CA CYS A 268 3.63 -4.68 -17.44
C CYS A 268 3.87 -5.61 -18.63
N THR A 269 3.70 -6.91 -18.39
CA THR A 269 3.73 -7.95 -19.41
C THR A 269 2.50 -7.88 -20.30
N PRO A 270 2.55 -8.42 -21.54
CA PRO A 270 1.39 -8.42 -22.44
C PRO A 270 0.14 -9.07 -21.83
N GLN A 271 0.28 -10.04 -20.93
CA GLN A 271 -0.81 -10.74 -20.26
C GLN A 271 -1.67 -9.81 -19.38
N VAL A 272 -1.12 -8.69 -18.90
CA VAL A 272 -1.89 -7.69 -18.14
C VAL A 272 -3.05 -7.14 -18.99
N ARG A 273 -2.92 -7.17 -20.32
CA ARG A 273 -3.98 -6.74 -21.24
C ARG A 273 -5.26 -7.55 -21.08
N ASP A 274 -5.17 -8.79 -20.64
CA ASP A 274 -6.32 -9.69 -20.51
C ASP A 274 -7.15 -9.38 -19.26
N ILE A 275 -6.54 -8.72 -18.26
CA ILE A 275 -7.18 -8.38 -16.98
C ILE A 275 -7.50 -6.89 -16.82
N VAL A 276 -7.00 -6.02 -17.70
CA VAL A 276 -7.27 -4.58 -17.73
C VAL A 276 -8.22 -4.26 -18.89
N SER A 277 -9.28 -3.51 -18.63
CA SER A 277 -10.27 -3.19 -19.67
C SER A 277 -9.67 -2.34 -20.79
N ASP A 278 -10.23 -2.46 -21.99
CA ASP A 278 -9.87 -1.63 -23.15
C ASP A 278 -9.98 -0.13 -22.87
N ALA A 279 -10.96 0.26 -22.05
CA ALA A 279 -11.18 1.64 -21.65
C ALA A 279 -10.01 2.17 -20.81
N ALA A 280 -9.60 1.41 -19.78
CA ALA A 280 -8.48 1.81 -18.92
C ALA A 280 -7.15 1.74 -19.65
N TRP A 281 -6.93 0.72 -20.48
CA TRP A 281 -5.72 0.60 -21.30
C TRP A 281 -5.55 1.80 -22.24
N HIS A 282 -6.63 2.18 -22.93
CA HIS A 282 -6.63 3.35 -23.81
C HIS A 282 -6.35 4.65 -23.05
N ARG A 283 -6.91 4.79 -21.83
CA ARG A 283 -6.80 6.02 -21.03
C ARG A 283 -5.49 6.15 -20.27
N GLY A 284 -4.87 5.06 -19.80
CA GLY A 284 -3.62 5.14 -19.04
C GLY A 284 -2.50 5.87 -19.80
N TYR A 285 -2.43 5.68 -21.11
CA TYR A 285 -1.45 6.36 -21.97
C TYR A 285 -1.86 7.76 -22.46
N ASN A 286 -3.16 8.07 -22.45
CA ASN A 286 -3.74 9.30 -22.98
C ASN A 286 -4.57 10.03 -21.92
N TRP A 287 -4.07 10.05 -20.68
CA TRP A 287 -4.85 10.52 -19.54
C TRP A 287 -5.18 12.02 -19.69
N ASP A 288 -4.28 12.83 -20.24
CA ASP A 288 -4.50 14.26 -20.51
C ASP A 288 -5.65 14.53 -21.51
N ASP A 289 -6.00 13.54 -22.34
CA ASP A 289 -7.03 13.66 -23.38
C ASP A 289 -8.44 13.24 -22.88
N GLY A 290 -8.60 13.02 -21.57
CA GLY A 290 -9.87 12.61 -20.96
C GLY A 290 -10.83 13.76 -20.68
N ASP A 291 -12.13 13.50 -20.86
CA ASP A 291 -13.20 14.40 -20.42
C ASP A 291 -13.54 14.07 -18.95
N TRP A 292 -12.65 14.52 -18.06
CA TRP A 292 -12.68 14.19 -16.64
C TRP A 292 -13.63 15.09 -15.85
N VAL A 293 -14.54 14.46 -15.11
CA VAL A 293 -15.37 15.12 -14.10
C VAL A 293 -15.03 14.67 -12.70
N ARG A 294 -15.22 15.56 -11.72
CA ARG A 294 -14.93 15.22 -10.33
C ARG A 294 -15.96 14.23 -9.80
N TRP A 295 -15.48 13.24 -9.06
CA TRP A 295 -16.36 12.25 -8.43
C TRP A 295 -17.31 12.89 -7.42
N GLY A 296 -18.61 12.65 -7.58
CA GLY A 296 -19.65 13.06 -6.63
C GLY A 296 -20.01 14.55 -6.68
N GLU A 297 -19.48 15.34 -7.64
CA GLU A 297 -20.06 16.64 -7.93
C GLU A 297 -21.39 16.44 -8.68
N PRO A 298 -22.50 17.06 -8.25
CA PRO A 298 -23.76 16.99 -8.95
C PRO A 298 -23.65 17.83 -10.23
N GLY A 299 -23.49 17.15 -11.37
CA GLY A 299 -23.41 17.76 -12.68
C GLY A 299 -22.96 16.74 -13.72
N ASP A 300 -23.92 16.24 -14.51
CA ASP A 300 -23.77 15.32 -15.65
C ASP A 300 -23.81 13.81 -15.37
N HIS A 301 -24.68 13.38 -14.45
CA HIS A 301 -25.36 12.06 -14.57
C HIS A 301 -26.63 12.14 -15.43
N ALA A 302 -26.64 13.00 -16.44
CA ALA A 302 -27.76 13.16 -17.36
C ALA A 302 -27.27 13.46 -18.78
N ALA A 303 -26.88 12.40 -19.50
CA ALA A 303 -27.10 12.23 -20.94
C ALA A 303 -26.84 10.76 -21.31
#